data_AF-A0A2T4T423-F1
#
_entry.id   AF-A0A2T4T423-F1
#
_cell.length_a   1.000
_cell.length_b   1.000
_cell.length_c   1.000
_cell.angle_alpha   90.00
_cell.angle_beta   90.00
_cell.angle_gamma   90.00
#
_symmetry.space_group_name_H-M   'P 1'
#
loop_
_entity.id
_entity.type
_entity.pdbx_description
1 polymer ?
#
loop_
_entity_poly.entity_id
_entity_poly.type
_entity_poly.pdbx_seq_one_letter_code
_entity_poly.pdbx_strand_id
1 'polypeptide(L)'
;MENLFDTLVAKLRKGIVSFVYKKKDGTERYACGTLYGIGHTIKGKSKHHQCNYTLAYYDVDCKGWRSFVIENLVEVGELRQETMDEHHDICLALVVKLKEKMKKEGKTAFAYHKADGTIRYAHGILSDGIDVSGRYFVYFDTDKGEERKFRIDAFIGIGEPKDLEGYCISSFEKTTDNKAYNDFGTLDIKSILAKRGVAIEDTENFMVIDLLPELNKAQLKDLICKATERLASL
;
A
#
# COMPACT_ATOMS: atom_id res chain seq x y z
N MET A 1 5.41 -24.36 11.90
CA MET A 1 6.58 -24.08 11.05
C MET A 1 6.08 -23.08 10.03
N GLU A 2 6.44 -21.80 10.17
CA GLU A 2 6.01 -20.78 9.20
C GLU A 2 6.54 -21.14 7.81
N ASN A 3 5.66 -21.06 6.81
CA ASN A 3 6.02 -21.28 5.43
C ASN A 3 6.88 -20.10 4.96
N LEU A 4 8.10 -20.38 4.50
CA LEU A 4 9.06 -19.39 4.03
C LEU A 4 8.45 -18.43 2.98
N PHE A 5 7.55 -18.95 2.14
CA PHE A 5 6.80 -18.16 1.17
C PHE A 5 5.86 -17.14 1.84
N ASP A 6 5.11 -17.54 2.86
CA ASP A 6 4.18 -16.66 3.57
C ASP A 6 4.94 -15.53 4.29
N THR A 7 6.11 -15.85 4.87
CA THR A 7 7.02 -14.86 5.45
C THR A 7 7.50 -13.85 4.41
N LEU A 8 7.91 -14.30 3.22
CA LEU A 8 8.33 -13.42 2.13
C LEU A 8 7.20 -12.49 1.71
N VAL A 9 6.01 -13.03 1.47
CA VAL A 9 4.85 -12.24 1.04
C VAL A 9 4.48 -11.21 2.10
N ALA A 10 4.47 -11.61 3.38
CA ALA A 10 4.18 -10.70 4.49
C ALA A 10 5.21 -9.56 4.58
N LYS A 11 6.50 -9.86 4.42
CA LYS A 11 7.56 -8.84 4.46
C LYS A 11 7.52 -7.94 3.21
N LEU A 12 7.34 -8.48 2.01
CA LEU A 12 7.22 -7.71 0.77
C LEU A 12 6.07 -6.71 0.82
N ARG A 13 4.97 -7.06 1.49
CA ARG A 13 3.81 -6.18 1.70
C ARG A 13 4.07 -5.08 2.73
N LYS A 14 5.11 -5.20 3.55
CA LYS A 14 5.49 -4.20 4.57
C LYS A 14 6.63 -3.29 4.11
N GLY A 15 7.40 -3.71 3.10
CA GLY A 15 8.52 -2.92 2.58
C GLY A 15 9.46 -3.73 1.71
N ILE A 16 10.73 -3.32 1.69
CA ILE A 16 11.75 -3.93 0.85
C ILE A 16 12.44 -5.07 1.58
N VAL A 17 12.56 -6.20 0.91
CA VAL A 17 13.04 -7.46 1.48
C VAL A 17 14.11 -8.04 0.58
N SER A 18 15.21 -8.51 1.17
CA SER A 18 16.18 -9.35 0.48
C SER A 18 15.71 -10.81 0.50
N PHE A 19 15.86 -11.52 -0.60
CA PHE A 19 15.55 -12.95 -0.69
C PHE A 19 16.34 -13.61 -1.81
N VAL A 20 16.44 -14.94 -1.75
CA VAL A 20 17.20 -15.74 -2.69
C VAL A 20 16.30 -16.77 -3.34
N TYR A 21 16.37 -16.90 -4.66
CA TYR A 21 15.70 -17.99 -5.38
C TYR A 21 16.58 -18.59 -6.48
N LYS A 22 16.34 -19.86 -6.81
CA LYS A 22 17.01 -20.54 -7.92
C LYS A 22 16.42 -20.15 -9.26
N LYS A 23 17.28 -19.74 -10.19
CA LYS A 23 16.93 -19.55 -11.60
C LYS A 23 16.73 -20.90 -12.29
N LYS A 24 16.17 -20.87 -13.50
CA LYS A 24 16.00 -22.06 -14.35
C LYS A 24 17.31 -22.77 -14.68
N ASP A 25 18.42 -22.03 -14.74
CA ASP A 25 19.77 -22.55 -15.00
C ASP A 25 20.42 -23.19 -13.75
N GLY A 26 19.72 -23.25 -12.61
CA GLY A 26 20.20 -23.81 -11.35
C GLY A 26 21.04 -22.86 -10.50
N THR A 27 21.45 -21.70 -11.04
CA THR A 27 22.18 -20.69 -10.26
C THR A 27 21.25 -19.85 -9.39
N GLU A 28 21.78 -19.32 -8.29
CA GLU A 28 21.00 -18.50 -7.36
C GLU A 28 20.94 -17.05 -7.81
N ARG A 29 19.81 -16.41 -7.47
CA ARG A 29 19.65 -14.97 -7.59
C ARG A 29 19.36 -14.37 -6.23
N TYR A 30 20.20 -13.42 -5.84
CA TYR A 30 19.96 -12.50 -4.73
C TYR A 30 19.12 -11.33 -5.25
N ALA A 31 17.95 -11.11 -4.65
CA ALA A 31 17.00 -10.09 -5.08
C ALA A 31 16.61 -9.20 -3.90
N CYS A 32 16.50 -7.91 -4.16
CA CYS A 32 15.79 -6.97 -3.29
C CYS A 32 14.45 -6.61 -3.93
N GLY A 33 13.35 -6.91 -3.25
CA GLY A 33 12.01 -6.70 -3.80
C GLY A 33 11.03 -6.06 -2.85
N THR A 34 9.94 -5.53 -3.40
CA THR A 34 8.81 -5.00 -2.61
C THR A 34 7.48 -5.20 -3.33
N LEU A 35 6.42 -5.28 -2.54
CA LEU A 35 5.02 -5.15 -2.93
C LEU A 35 4.33 -3.97 -2.22
N TYR A 36 5.03 -3.32 -1.29
CA TYR A 36 4.51 -2.22 -0.48
C TYR A 36 4.04 -1.07 -1.36
N GLY A 37 2.75 -0.76 -1.26
CA GLY A 37 2.08 0.31 -2.00
C GLY A 37 2.18 0.23 -3.53
N ILE A 38 2.58 -0.91 -4.12
CA ILE A 38 2.68 -1.09 -5.58
C ILE A 38 2.24 -2.46 -6.08
N GLY A 39 1.89 -3.39 -5.19
CA GLY A 39 1.46 -4.74 -5.56
C GLY A 39 0.27 -4.76 -6.53
N HIS A 40 -0.49 -3.67 -6.57
CA HIS A 40 -1.57 -3.43 -7.52
C HIS A 40 -1.13 -3.09 -8.95
N THR A 41 0.17 -2.93 -9.24
CA THR A 41 0.67 -2.67 -10.62
C THR A 41 1.22 -3.90 -11.35
N ILE A 42 1.14 -5.09 -10.74
CA ILE A 42 1.53 -6.39 -11.35
C ILE A 42 0.64 -6.74 -12.55
N LYS A 43 1.09 -6.45 -13.77
CA LYS A 43 0.35 -6.80 -15.00
C LYS A 43 0.15 -8.33 -15.14
N GLY A 44 -0.98 -8.74 -15.74
CA GLY A 44 -1.17 -10.11 -16.24
C GLY A 44 -1.96 -11.08 -15.36
N LYS A 45 -2.71 -10.62 -14.35
CA LYS A 45 -3.50 -11.47 -13.44
C LYS A 45 -4.93 -11.79 -13.92
N SER A 46 -5.14 -12.07 -15.21
CA SER A 46 -6.44 -12.65 -15.61
C SER A 46 -6.63 -14.01 -14.92
N LYS A 47 -7.88 -14.41 -14.61
CA LYS A 47 -8.18 -15.74 -14.01
C LYS A 47 -7.52 -16.92 -14.76
N HIS A 48 -7.21 -16.74 -16.04
CA HIS A 48 -6.56 -17.74 -16.90
C HIS A 48 -5.01 -17.75 -16.79
N HIS A 49 -4.40 -16.77 -16.12
CA HIS A 49 -2.96 -16.61 -15.96
C HIS A 49 -2.51 -16.72 -14.49
N GLN A 50 -3.41 -17.07 -13.57
CA GLN A 50 -3.06 -17.44 -12.20
C GLN A 50 -2.34 -18.78 -12.21
N CYS A 51 -1.05 -18.71 -12.48
CA CYS A 51 -0.14 -19.78 -12.13
C CYS A 51 0.10 -19.64 -10.62
N ASN A 52 -0.53 -20.50 -9.83
CA ASN A 52 -0.38 -20.56 -8.36
C ASN A 52 1.06 -20.90 -7.93
N TYR A 53 1.97 -21.13 -8.89
CA TYR A 53 3.35 -21.53 -8.64
C TYR A 53 4.36 -20.39 -8.81
N THR A 54 3.97 -19.14 -9.16
CA THR A 54 4.92 -18.01 -9.26
C THR A 54 4.57 -16.82 -8.39
N LEU A 55 5.58 -16.21 -7.78
CA LEU A 55 5.48 -14.93 -7.07
C LEU A 55 6.04 -13.80 -7.95
N ALA A 56 5.23 -12.77 -8.19
CA ALA A 56 5.68 -11.52 -8.79
C ALA A 56 6.07 -10.51 -7.72
N TYR A 57 7.13 -9.73 -7.97
CA TYR A 57 7.65 -8.70 -7.09
C TYR A 57 8.25 -7.55 -7.91
N TYR A 58 8.29 -6.35 -7.36
CA TYR A 58 9.05 -5.27 -7.96
C TYR A 58 10.48 -5.33 -7.46
N ASP A 59 11.41 -5.59 -8.39
CA ASP A 59 12.84 -5.65 -8.11
C ASP A 59 13.38 -4.22 -8.03
N VAL A 60 13.80 -3.82 -6.84
CA VAL A 60 14.25 -2.46 -6.54
C VAL A 60 15.54 -2.15 -7.28
N ASP A 61 16.46 -3.11 -7.35
CA ASP A 61 17.76 -2.95 -8.01
C ASP A 61 17.59 -2.78 -9.52
N CYS A 62 16.65 -3.53 -10.11
CA CYS A 62 16.35 -3.47 -11.54
C CYS A 62 15.28 -2.43 -11.92
N LYS A 63 14.67 -1.75 -10.94
CA LYS A 63 13.55 -0.82 -11.11
C LYS A 63 12.41 -1.38 -11.98
N GLY A 64 12.06 -2.65 -11.78
CA GLY A 64 11.12 -3.35 -12.67
C GLY A 64 10.44 -4.58 -12.07
N TRP A 65 9.28 -4.93 -12.64
CA TRP A 65 8.54 -6.14 -12.28
C TRP A 65 9.29 -7.40 -12.71
N ARG A 66 9.36 -8.37 -11.80
CA ARG A 66 9.92 -9.71 -12.03
C ARG A 66 9.03 -10.76 -11.37
N SER A 67 9.24 -12.01 -11.74
CA SER A 67 8.61 -13.14 -11.07
C SER A 67 9.54 -14.35 -11.02
N PHE A 68 9.29 -15.22 -10.06
CA PHE A 68 10.01 -16.49 -9.90
C PHE A 68 9.04 -17.58 -9.42
N VAL A 69 9.42 -18.85 -9.61
CA VAL A 69 8.63 -20.01 -9.14
C VAL A 69 8.77 -20.14 -7.62
N ILE A 70 7.66 -20.24 -6.90
CA ILE A 70 7.62 -20.24 -5.42
C ILE A 70 8.48 -21.37 -4.83
N GLU A 71 8.45 -22.56 -5.44
CA GLU A 71 9.27 -23.70 -5.03
C GLU A 71 10.78 -23.47 -5.16
N ASN A 72 11.19 -22.47 -5.96
CA ASN A 72 12.59 -22.10 -6.10
C ASN A 72 13.06 -21.14 -5.00
N LEU A 73 12.19 -20.74 -4.06
CA LEU A 73 12.58 -19.89 -2.93
C LEU A 73 13.57 -20.65 -2.03
N VAL A 74 14.73 -20.06 -1.80
CA VAL A 74 15.81 -20.62 -0.99
C VAL A 74 15.84 -19.96 0.38
N GLU A 75 15.79 -18.64 0.42
CA GLU A 75 15.99 -17.87 1.64
C GLU A 75 15.19 -16.56 1.62
N VAL A 76 14.76 -16.11 2.80
CA VAL A 76 14.12 -14.81 3.02
C VAL A 76 14.89 -14.05 4.08
N GLY A 77 15.51 -12.95 3.68
CA GLY A 77 16.27 -12.07 4.55
C GLY A 77 15.41 -11.07 5.30
N GLU A 78 16.05 -10.01 5.80
CA GLU A 78 15.40 -9.01 6.64
C GLU A 78 14.56 -8.02 5.84
N LEU A 79 13.53 -7.49 6.52
CA LEU A 79 12.77 -6.34 6.05
C LEU A 79 13.60 -5.09 6.37
N ARG A 80 13.92 -4.28 5.37
CA ARG A 80 14.59 -2.99 5.59
C ARG A 80 13.69 -2.02 6.36
N GLN A 81 14.27 -1.20 7.22
CA GLN A 81 13.54 -0.29 8.12
C GLN A 81 13.18 1.08 7.47
N GLU A 82 13.94 1.53 6.45
CA GLU A 82 13.79 2.86 5.81
C GLU A 82 12.77 2.87 4.65
N THR A 83 11.58 2.31 4.86
CA THR A 83 10.66 1.95 3.77
C THR A 83 9.90 3.12 3.15
N MET A 84 9.72 4.24 3.86
CA MET A 84 8.81 5.31 3.44
C MET A 84 9.40 6.21 2.34
N ASP A 85 10.65 6.66 2.47
CA ASP A 85 11.28 7.51 1.46
C ASP A 85 11.68 6.70 0.20
N GLU A 86 12.14 5.46 0.37
CA GLU A 86 12.38 4.55 -0.77
C GLU A 86 11.07 4.19 -1.50
N HIS A 87 9.93 4.13 -0.79
CA HIS A 87 8.61 3.93 -1.41
C HIS A 87 8.19 5.13 -2.26
N HIS A 88 8.48 6.36 -1.81
CA HIS A 88 8.23 7.56 -2.60
C HIS A 88 8.96 7.52 -3.95
N ASP A 89 10.24 7.12 -3.96
CA ASP A 89 11.03 7.01 -5.18
C ASP A 89 10.47 5.98 -6.17
N ILE A 90 9.93 4.87 -5.65
CA ILE A 90 9.28 3.85 -6.48
C ILE A 90 7.98 4.39 -7.08
N CYS A 91 7.15 5.04 -6.28
CA CYS A 91 5.91 5.66 -6.75
C CYS A 91 6.19 6.79 -7.75
N LEU A 92 7.27 7.56 -7.55
CA LEU A 92 7.75 8.56 -8.49
C LEU A 92 8.09 7.93 -9.85
N ALA A 93 8.81 6.80 -9.86
CA ALA A 93 9.12 6.07 -11.09
C ALA A 93 7.85 5.58 -11.82
N LEU A 94 6.81 5.17 -11.08
CA LEU A 94 5.52 4.79 -11.67
C LEU A 94 4.77 6.00 -12.25
N VAL A 95 4.80 7.14 -11.56
CA VAL A 95 4.23 8.40 -12.06
C VAL A 95 4.97 8.89 -13.30
N VAL A 96 6.30 8.71 -13.40
CA VAL A 96 7.05 9.00 -14.63
C VAL A 96 6.53 8.16 -15.80
N LYS A 97 6.27 6.86 -15.60
CA LYS A 97 5.65 6.01 -16.63
C LYS A 97 4.25 6.46 -17.01
N LEU A 98 3.46 6.94 -16.04
CA LEU A 98 2.15 7.53 -16.31
C LEU A 98 2.29 8.78 -17.21
N LYS A 99 3.23 9.68 -16.88
CA LYS A 99 3.53 10.86 -17.70
C LYS A 99 3.91 10.48 -19.13
N GLU A 100 4.81 9.52 -19.30
CA GLU A 100 5.23 9.04 -20.63
C GLU A 100 4.04 8.48 -21.42
N LYS A 101 3.18 7.69 -20.78
CA LYS A 101 1.98 7.15 -21.43
C LYS A 101 1.00 8.25 -21.82
N MET A 102 0.74 9.22 -20.93
CA MET A 102 -0.11 10.37 -21.24
C MET A 102 0.44 11.21 -22.40
N LYS A 103 1.77 11.39 -22.51
CA LYS A 103 2.38 12.07 -23.68
C LYS A 103 2.15 11.32 -24.98
N LYS A 104 2.22 9.99 -24.92
CA LYS A 104 2.12 9.13 -26.12
C LYS A 104 0.68 8.93 -26.58
N GLU A 105 -0.23 8.71 -25.64
CA GLU A 105 -1.60 8.26 -25.90
C GLU A 105 -2.66 9.32 -25.58
N GLY A 106 -2.28 10.41 -24.91
CA GLY A 106 -3.21 11.43 -24.43
C GLY A 106 -3.99 10.92 -23.23
N LYS A 107 -5.32 10.77 -23.38
CA LYS A 107 -6.24 10.35 -22.32
C LYS A 107 -5.83 8.96 -21.81
N THR A 108 -5.43 8.89 -20.55
CA THR A 108 -4.93 7.67 -19.91
C THR A 108 -5.75 7.34 -18.66
N ALA A 109 -6.21 6.10 -18.53
CA ALA A 109 -6.85 5.58 -17.34
C ALA A 109 -5.82 5.21 -16.26
N PHE A 110 -6.09 5.56 -15.02
CA PHE A 110 -5.28 5.19 -13.86
C PHE A 110 -6.11 5.25 -12.56
N ALA A 111 -5.51 4.80 -11.46
CA ALA A 111 -6.12 4.85 -10.14
C ALA A 111 -5.16 5.34 -9.06
N TYR A 112 -5.71 5.85 -7.97
CA TYR A 112 -4.98 6.23 -6.75
C TYR A 112 -5.89 6.22 -5.52
N HIS A 113 -5.30 6.10 -4.33
CA HIS A 113 -6.02 6.24 -3.07
C HIS A 113 -6.34 7.71 -2.76
N LYS A 114 -7.59 7.99 -2.40
CA LYS A 114 -7.97 9.27 -1.81
C LYS A 114 -7.52 9.32 -0.35
N ALA A 115 -7.52 10.54 0.22
CA ALA A 115 -7.24 10.75 1.64
C ALA A 115 -8.20 9.99 2.57
N ASP A 116 -9.44 9.74 2.13
CA ASP A 116 -10.43 8.94 2.86
C ASP A 116 -10.21 7.41 2.73
N GLY A 117 -9.10 6.98 2.11
CA GLY A 117 -8.74 5.58 1.89
C GLY A 117 -9.44 4.92 0.70
N THR A 118 -10.51 5.50 0.17
CA THR A 118 -11.22 4.91 -0.97
C THR A 118 -10.48 5.15 -2.28
N ILE A 119 -10.66 4.25 -3.24
CA ILE A 119 -9.96 4.30 -4.53
C ILE A 119 -10.68 5.26 -5.47
N ARG A 120 -9.91 6.12 -6.14
CA ARG A 120 -10.37 6.86 -7.31
C ARG A 120 -9.82 6.19 -8.56
N TYR A 121 -10.71 5.91 -9.50
CA TYR A 121 -10.39 5.64 -10.90
C TYR A 121 -10.61 6.93 -11.68
N ALA A 122 -9.64 7.31 -12.50
CA ALA A 122 -9.66 8.56 -13.24
C ALA A 122 -9.12 8.36 -14.65
N HIS A 123 -9.67 9.12 -15.59
CA HIS A 123 -9.04 9.33 -16.88
C HIS A 123 -8.44 10.72 -16.95
N GLY A 124 -7.12 10.80 -17.08
CA GLY A 124 -6.41 12.07 -17.09
C GLY A 124 -5.56 12.29 -18.32
N ILE A 125 -5.26 13.55 -18.54
CA ILE A 125 -4.17 14.02 -19.42
C ILE A 125 -3.18 14.83 -18.58
N LEU A 126 -1.99 15.06 -19.14
CA LEU A 126 -1.03 15.95 -18.49
C LEU A 126 -1.65 17.33 -18.29
N SER A 127 -1.52 17.85 -17.07
CA SER A 127 -1.79 19.26 -16.82
C SER A 127 -0.52 20.08 -16.96
N ASP A 128 -0.68 21.38 -17.20
CA ASP A 128 0.38 22.39 -17.14
C ASP A 128 0.74 22.75 -15.69
N GLY A 129 -0.09 22.33 -14.71
CA GLY A 129 0.19 22.49 -13.29
C GLY A 129 1.43 21.72 -12.85
N ILE A 130 2.38 22.42 -12.23
CA ILE A 130 3.62 21.82 -11.70
C ILE A 130 3.58 21.88 -10.17
N ASP A 131 3.70 20.73 -9.52
CA ASP A 131 3.95 20.68 -8.08
C ASP A 131 5.44 20.86 -7.79
N VAL A 132 5.79 22.00 -7.19
CA VAL A 132 7.17 22.32 -6.80
C VAL A 132 7.68 21.49 -5.62
N SER A 133 6.77 20.88 -4.85
CA SER A 133 7.16 20.02 -3.72
C SER A 133 7.63 18.63 -4.16
N GLY A 134 7.35 18.23 -5.41
CA GLY A 134 7.67 16.91 -5.95
C GLY A 134 6.89 15.77 -5.29
N ARG A 135 5.89 16.07 -4.43
CA ARG A 135 5.12 15.08 -3.66
C ARG A 135 3.78 14.75 -4.30
N TYR A 136 3.30 15.57 -5.22
CA TYR A 136 2.01 15.43 -5.87
C TYR A 136 2.16 15.29 -7.38
N PHE A 137 1.25 14.53 -7.96
CA PHE A 137 1.02 14.50 -9.39
C PHE A 137 -0.23 15.31 -9.71
N VAL A 138 -0.09 16.30 -10.59
CA VAL A 138 -1.18 17.17 -11.08
C VAL A 138 -1.58 16.70 -12.48
N TYR A 139 -2.88 16.62 -12.73
CA TYR A 139 -3.45 16.16 -13.99
C TYR A 139 -4.80 16.82 -14.24
N PHE A 140 -5.22 16.89 -15.51
CA PHE A 140 -6.56 17.30 -15.86
C PHE A 140 -7.46 16.06 -15.94
N ASP A 141 -8.45 15.98 -15.03
CA ASP A 141 -9.43 14.89 -14.98
C ASP A 141 -10.47 15.09 -16.08
N THR A 142 -10.42 14.25 -17.11
CA THR A 142 -11.31 14.34 -18.26
C THR A 142 -12.74 13.88 -17.97
N ASP A 143 -12.96 13.13 -16.89
CA ASP A 143 -14.29 12.67 -16.48
C ASP A 143 -15.02 13.76 -15.68
N LYS A 144 -14.26 14.61 -14.99
CA LYS A 144 -14.79 15.73 -14.18
C LYS A 144 -14.65 17.09 -14.86
N GLY A 145 -13.79 17.20 -15.87
CA GLY A 145 -13.54 18.46 -16.59
C GLY A 145 -12.79 19.48 -15.75
N GLU A 146 -11.95 19.05 -14.82
CA GLU A 146 -11.22 19.94 -13.91
C GLU A 146 -9.80 19.44 -13.61
N GLU A 147 -8.93 20.35 -13.17
CA GLU A 147 -7.61 19.97 -12.67
C GLU A 147 -7.73 19.31 -11.29
N ARG A 148 -6.99 18.22 -11.10
CA ARG A 148 -6.90 17.50 -9.84
C ARG A 148 -5.44 17.16 -9.55
N LYS A 149 -5.18 16.85 -8.28
CA LYS A 149 -3.88 16.33 -7.83
C LYS A 149 -4.05 15.16 -6.87
N PHE A 150 -3.03 14.32 -6.81
CA PHE A 150 -2.92 13.25 -5.82
C PHE A 150 -1.49 13.11 -5.32
N ARG A 151 -1.33 12.61 -4.08
CA ARG A 151 0.00 12.31 -3.51
C ARG A 151 0.64 11.18 -4.30
N ILE A 152 1.88 11.32 -4.74
CA ILE A 152 2.59 10.30 -5.52
C ILE A 152 2.55 8.93 -4.82
N ASP A 153 2.71 8.92 -3.49
CA ASP A 153 2.64 7.71 -2.64
C ASP A 153 1.28 7.00 -2.68
N ALA A 154 0.21 7.72 -3.07
CA ALA A 154 -1.12 7.15 -3.18
C ALA A 154 -1.37 6.52 -4.56
N PHE A 155 -0.40 6.54 -5.47
CA PHE A 155 -0.59 6.03 -6.82
C PHE A 155 -0.87 4.53 -6.80
N ILE A 156 -2.00 4.15 -7.40
CA ILE A 156 -2.31 2.75 -7.60
C ILE A 156 -1.63 2.34 -8.90
N GLY A 157 -2.30 2.44 -10.05
CA GLY A 157 -1.72 1.93 -11.29
C GLY A 157 -2.32 2.57 -12.50
N ILE A 158 -1.75 2.21 -13.65
CA ILE A 158 -2.22 2.63 -14.97
C ILE A 158 -3.12 1.53 -15.53
N GLY A 159 -4.35 1.87 -15.92
CA GLY A 159 -5.32 0.94 -16.48
C GLY A 159 -6.76 1.28 -16.08
N GLU A 160 -7.70 0.57 -16.71
CA GLU A 160 -9.13 0.63 -16.37
C GLU A 160 -9.41 -0.10 -15.05
N PRO A 161 -10.55 0.15 -14.38
CA PRO A 161 -10.93 -0.59 -13.18
C PRO A 161 -10.83 -2.11 -13.34
N LYS A 162 -11.28 -2.65 -14.48
CA LYS A 162 -11.19 -4.08 -14.82
C LYS A 162 -9.76 -4.59 -14.92
N ASP A 163 -8.83 -3.74 -15.35
CA ASP A 163 -7.40 -4.04 -15.39
C ASP A 163 -6.75 -4.00 -14.01
N LEU A 164 -7.49 -3.55 -12.99
CA LEU A 164 -7.07 -3.32 -11.61
C LEU A 164 -7.90 -4.13 -10.58
N GLU A 165 -9.00 -4.78 -10.99
CA GLU A 165 -9.94 -5.54 -10.13
C GLU A 165 -9.36 -6.87 -9.60
N GLY A 166 -8.35 -7.46 -10.26
CA GLY A 166 -7.64 -8.67 -9.80
C GLY A 166 -6.58 -8.43 -8.71
N TYR A 167 -6.50 -7.22 -8.16
CA TYR A 167 -5.37 -6.75 -7.35
C TYR A 167 -5.75 -6.49 -5.90
N CYS A 168 -7.04 -6.47 -5.59
CA CYS A 168 -7.56 -6.52 -4.22
C CYS A 168 -7.47 -7.96 -3.67
N ILE A 169 -6.26 -8.49 -3.50
CA ILE A 169 -6.06 -9.49 -2.46
C ILE A 169 -5.78 -8.70 -1.18
N SER A 170 -6.87 -8.43 -0.47
CA SER A 170 -6.95 -7.94 0.90
C SER A 170 -6.11 -6.68 1.21
N SER A 171 -6.63 -5.50 0.89
CA SER A 171 -6.57 -4.43 1.88
C SER A 171 -7.45 -4.91 3.04
N PHE A 172 -6.84 -5.52 4.06
CA PHE A 172 -7.53 -6.04 5.24
C PHE A 172 -8.82 -6.79 4.92
N GLU A 173 -8.75 -8.12 4.73
CA GLU A 173 -9.82 -8.90 5.34
C GLU A 173 -9.69 -8.65 6.85
N LYS A 174 -10.40 -7.62 7.33
CA LYS A 174 -11.04 -7.78 8.63
C LYS A 174 -11.87 -9.03 8.43
N THR A 175 -11.41 -10.14 9.01
CA THR A 175 -12.33 -11.18 9.42
C THR A 175 -13.45 -10.46 10.15
N THR A 176 -14.60 -10.34 9.49
CA THR A 176 -15.82 -9.87 10.11
C THR A 176 -16.28 -10.98 11.03
N ASP A 177 -15.57 -11.12 12.15
CA ASP A 177 -16.21 -11.62 13.34
C ASP A 177 -17.23 -10.56 13.74
N ASN A 178 -18.48 -10.88 13.47
CA ASN A 178 -19.68 -10.13 13.82
C ASN A 178 -19.77 -9.99 15.35
N LYS A 179 -18.94 -9.11 15.89
CA LYS A 179 -19.00 -8.68 17.28
C LYS A 179 -19.20 -7.17 17.24
N ALA A 180 -20.39 -6.74 17.66
CA ALA A 180 -20.88 -5.37 17.70
C ALA A 180 -20.07 -4.40 18.59
N TYR A 181 -18.81 -4.73 18.90
CA TYR A 181 -17.94 -4.02 19.84
C TYR A 181 -16.85 -3.18 19.13
N ASN A 182 -16.88 -3.06 17.80
CA ASN A 182 -15.90 -2.31 17.00
C ASN A 182 -16.35 -0.87 16.64
N ASP A 183 -17.45 -0.38 17.21
CA ASP A 183 -17.98 0.94 16.88
C ASP A 183 -17.47 2.02 17.85
N PHE A 184 -16.36 2.66 17.47
CA PHE A 184 -15.88 3.89 18.11
C PHE A 184 -16.55 5.15 17.55
N GLY A 185 -17.49 5.02 16.61
CA GLY A 185 -18.23 6.14 16.02
C GLY A 185 -19.09 6.91 17.03
N THR A 186 -19.30 6.35 18.21
CA THR A 186 -20.01 6.99 19.34
C THR A 186 -19.11 7.90 20.19
N LEU A 187 -17.78 7.81 20.07
CA LEU A 187 -16.85 8.69 20.79
C LEU A 187 -16.67 9.98 19.99
N ASP A 188 -17.17 11.08 20.53
CA ASP A 188 -16.93 12.42 20.00
C ASP A 188 -15.52 12.89 20.37
N ILE A 189 -14.53 12.29 19.71
CA ILE A 189 -13.09 12.54 19.89
C ILE A 189 -12.79 14.04 19.72
N LYS A 190 -13.51 14.73 18.83
CA LYS A 190 -13.33 16.16 18.60
C LYS A 190 -13.66 16.97 19.85
N SER A 191 -14.79 16.68 20.49
CA SER A 191 -15.20 17.36 21.72
C SER A 191 -14.30 17.03 22.92
N ILE A 192 -13.76 15.81 23.00
CA ILE A 192 -12.86 15.40 24.08
C ILE A 192 -11.52 16.14 23.99
N LEU A 193 -10.96 16.27 22.78
CA LEU A 193 -9.70 16.97 22.55
C LEU A 193 -9.84 18.49 22.72
N ALA A 194 -10.96 19.07 22.26
CA ALA A 194 -11.25 20.49 22.45
C ALA A 194 -11.34 20.89 23.93
N LYS A 195 -11.91 20.02 24.79
CA LYS A 195 -11.94 20.23 26.26
C LYS A 195 -10.56 20.24 26.91
N ARG A 196 -9.56 19.65 26.26
CA ARG A 196 -8.16 19.64 26.71
C ARG A 196 -7.32 20.72 26.03
N GLY A 197 -7.96 21.65 25.31
CA GLY A 197 -7.29 22.78 24.65
C GLY A 197 -6.51 22.40 23.39
N VAL A 198 -6.77 21.21 22.82
CA VAL A 198 -6.13 20.74 21.58
C VAL A 198 -7.00 21.15 20.40
N ALA A 199 -6.53 22.10 19.59
CA ALA A 199 -7.20 22.51 18.35
C ALA A 199 -6.87 21.51 17.23
N ILE A 200 -7.91 20.97 16.60
CA ILE A 200 -7.79 19.95 15.53
C ILE A 200 -7.63 20.66 14.20
N GLU A 201 -6.47 21.27 14.00
CA GLU A 201 -5.96 21.57 12.67
C GLU A 201 -4.68 20.74 12.53
N ASP A 202 -4.76 19.68 11.73
CA ASP A 202 -3.66 18.80 11.32
C ASP A 202 -2.86 18.10 12.43
N THR A 203 -3.43 17.06 13.05
CA THR A 203 -2.65 16.12 13.87
C THR A 203 -2.87 14.67 13.45
N GLU A 204 -1.97 14.19 12.59
CA GLU A 204 -1.71 12.78 12.27
C GLU A 204 -0.97 12.02 13.38
N ASN A 205 -0.88 12.55 14.61
CA ASN A 205 -0.26 11.82 15.73
C ASN A 205 -0.98 12.11 17.05
N PHE A 206 -1.95 11.29 17.42
CA PHE A 206 -2.34 11.12 18.82
C PHE A 206 -1.93 9.72 19.27
N MET A 207 -1.27 9.63 20.44
CA MET A 207 -0.86 8.34 20.98
C MET A 207 -2.06 7.74 21.73
N VAL A 208 -2.23 6.41 21.65
CA VAL A 208 -3.31 5.71 22.38
C VAL A 208 -3.24 5.98 23.90
N ILE A 209 -2.07 6.34 24.42
CA ILE A 209 -1.86 6.73 25.82
C ILE A 209 -2.69 7.95 26.24
N ASP A 210 -2.97 8.87 25.31
CA ASP A 210 -3.68 10.12 25.56
C ASP A 210 -5.19 9.90 25.82
N LEU A 211 -5.69 8.74 25.37
CA LEU A 211 -7.09 8.33 25.47
C LEU A 211 -7.38 7.41 26.67
N LEU A 212 -6.36 6.86 27.33
CA LEU A 212 -6.51 5.94 28.46
C LEU A 212 -7.42 6.44 29.60
N PRO A 213 -7.43 7.73 29.98
CA PRO A 213 -8.32 8.23 31.04
C PRO A 213 -9.81 8.22 30.67
N GLU A 214 -10.12 8.17 29.37
CA GLU A 214 -11.49 8.25 28.84
C GLU A 214 -12.06 6.86 28.52
N LEU A 215 -11.23 5.82 28.58
CA LEU A 215 -11.64 4.45 28.35
C LEU A 215 -12.27 3.87 29.61
N ASN A 216 -13.46 3.29 29.47
CA ASN A 216 -14.05 2.53 30.56
C ASN A 216 -13.27 1.22 30.80
N LYS A 217 -13.52 0.58 31.95
CA LYS A 217 -12.80 -0.63 32.39
C LYS A 217 -12.84 -1.77 31.37
N ALA A 218 -13.91 -1.90 30.59
CA ALA A 218 -14.02 -2.92 29.56
C ALA A 218 -13.15 -2.60 28.34
N GLN A 219 -13.15 -1.34 27.90
CA GLN A 219 -12.32 -0.87 26.78
C GLN A 219 -10.83 -0.93 27.12
N LEU A 220 -10.45 -0.58 28.35
CA LEU A 220 -9.07 -0.66 28.81
C LEU A 220 -8.56 -2.12 28.86
N LYS A 221 -9.41 -3.05 29.35
CA LYS A 221 -9.09 -4.48 29.37
C LYS A 221 -8.82 -5.02 27.95
N ASP A 222 -9.63 -4.63 26.97
CA ASP A 222 -9.47 -5.05 25.58
C ASP A 222 -8.17 -4.53 24.96
N LEU A 223 -7.82 -3.27 25.22
CA LEU A 223 -6.57 -2.68 24.75
C LEU A 223 -5.34 -3.42 25.30
N ILE A 224 -5.37 -3.75 26.60
CA ILE A 224 -4.30 -4.50 27.25
C ILE A 224 -4.19 -5.93 26.69
N CYS A 225 -5.31 -6.62 26.49
CA CYS A 225 -5.33 -7.95 25.88
C CYS A 225 -4.71 -7.93 24.47
N LYS A 226 -5.10 -6.98 23.62
CA LYS A 226 -4.55 -6.84 22.27
C LYS A 226 -3.07 -6.48 22.25
N ALA A 227 -2.63 -5.60 23.14
CA ALA A 227 -1.21 -5.28 23.29
C ALA A 227 -0.40 -6.52 23.71
N THR A 228 -0.97 -7.32 24.61
CA THR A 228 -0.37 -8.58 25.10
C THR A 228 -0.32 -9.65 24.00
N GLU A 229 -1.39 -9.81 23.22
CA GLU A 229 -1.42 -10.70 22.05
C GLU A 229 -0.39 -10.28 20.98
N ARG A 230 -0.23 -8.97 20.76
CA ARG A 230 0.81 -8.42 19.88
C ARG A 230 2.22 -8.67 20.40
N LEU A 231 2.43 -8.52 21.71
CA LEU A 231 3.72 -8.81 22.35
C LEU A 231 4.04 -10.30 22.35
N ALA A 232 3.03 -11.17 22.47
CA ALA A 232 3.20 -12.63 22.41
C ALA A 232 3.38 -13.17 20.98
N SER A 233 3.10 -12.35 19.96
CA SER A 233 3.30 -12.66 18.54
C SER A 233 4.49 -11.93 17.92
N LEU A 234 5.29 -11.24 18.74
CA LEU A 234 6.62 -10.72 18.44
C LEU A 234 7.67 -11.74 18.90
#